data_AF-A0A4Y2EZ54-F1
#
_entry.id   AF-A0A4Y2EZ54-F1
#
_cell.length_a   1.000
_cell.length_b   1.000
_cell.length_c   1.000
_cell.angle_alpha   90.00
_cell.angle_beta   90.00
_cell.angle_gamma   90.00
#
_symmetry.space_group_name_H-M   'P 1'
#
loop_
_entity.id
_entity.type
_entity.pdbx_description
1 polymer ?
#
loop_
_entity_poly.entity_id
_entity_poly.type
_entity_poly.pdbx_seq_one_letter_code
_entity_poly.pdbx_strand_id
1 'polypeptide(L)'
;MKLKEAYQLFKEEAKIYKGFSTFAALRPAEVFPVSPRNHKVCMCMHHENIEMLLDCLNKINKTVKLPTNAETAMKETVCDNKSLNCCKRNCKECGVDSWVNKVKNFDENDLEEYMEINFYQWKQIEGKMKKEIIVCDLQHAKEELTSLFALHVYTAQKQLAEFKYLKENLKVGHIIIHEYFVENFTIKQQGEIMAAHWNSTQVILFTCIVYYKNN
;
A
#
# COMPACT_ATOMS: atom_id res chain seq x y z
N MET A 1 -9.08 15.70 4.51
CA MET A 1 -8.52 17.06 4.52
C MET A 1 -7.46 17.13 5.60
N LYS A 2 -6.23 17.57 5.29
CA LYS A 2 -5.19 17.75 6.31
C LYS A 2 -5.51 18.97 7.17
N LEU A 3 -5.05 18.98 8.42
CA LEU A 3 -5.31 20.09 9.36
C LEU A 3 -4.81 21.45 8.84
N LYS A 4 -3.71 21.46 8.07
CA LYS A 4 -3.18 22.67 7.41
C LYS A 4 -4.05 23.15 6.25
N GLU A 5 -4.67 22.24 5.50
CA GLU A 5 -5.60 22.57 4.41
C GLU A 5 -6.89 23.16 5.00
N ALA A 6 -7.42 22.55 6.07
CA ALA A 6 -8.57 23.07 6.81
C ALA A 6 -8.31 24.47 7.39
N TYR A 7 -7.10 24.70 7.92
CA TYR A 7 -6.70 26.01 8.42
C TYR A 7 -6.61 27.08 7.31
N GLN A 8 -6.23 26.68 6.10
CA GLN A 8 -6.16 27.61 4.97
C GLN A 8 -7.56 28.05 4.54
N LEU A 9 -8.50 27.10 4.42
CA LEU A 9 -9.92 27.39 4.17
C LEU A 9 -10.54 28.24 5.29
N PHE A 10 -10.24 27.92 6.55
CA PHE A 10 -10.70 28.72 7.69
C PHE A 10 -10.23 30.17 7.62
N LYS A 11 -8.99 30.43 7.19
CA LYS A 11 -8.50 31.81 7.00
C LYS A 11 -9.23 32.55 5.88
N GLU A 12 -9.61 31.84 4.83
CA GLU A 12 -10.33 32.40 3.68
C GLU A 12 -11.80 32.73 4.04
N GLU A 13 -12.45 31.87 4.82
CA GLU A 13 -13.89 32.00 5.14
C GLU A 13 -14.17 32.83 6.39
N ALA A 14 -13.42 32.60 7.48
CA ALA A 14 -13.85 33.02 8.80
C ALA A 14 -13.61 34.51 9.09
N LYS A 15 -12.80 35.20 8.26
CA LYS A 15 -12.41 36.63 8.42
C LYS A 15 -11.94 37.01 9.83
N ILE A 16 -11.56 36.05 10.65
CA ILE A 16 -11.04 36.20 12.01
C ILE A 16 -9.60 35.74 12.06
N TYR A 17 -8.77 36.48 12.78
CA TYR A 17 -7.38 36.09 12.99
C TYR A 17 -7.30 35.07 14.14
N LYS A 18 -7.08 33.79 13.81
CA LYS A 18 -6.65 32.78 14.77
C LYS A 18 -5.37 32.12 14.28
N GLY A 19 -4.43 31.91 15.19
CA GLY A 19 -3.21 31.15 14.91
C GLY A 19 -3.49 29.65 14.74
N PHE A 20 -2.61 28.96 14.02
CA PHE A 20 -2.75 27.53 13.70
C PHE A 20 -2.90 26.64 14.95
N SER A 21 -2.13 26.91 16.01
CA SER A 21 -2.18 26.12 17.25
C SER A 21 -3.54 26.25 17.95
N THR A 22 -4.09 27.46 18.02
CA THR A 22 -5.43 27.70 18.60
C THR A 22 -6.52 27.07 17.73
N PHE A 23 -6.41 27.17 16.41
CA PHE A 23 -7.32 26.49 15.49
C PHE A 23 -7.30 24.96 15.70
N ALA A 24 -6.11 24.37 15.81
CA ALA A 24 -5.94 22.93 16.04
C ALA A 24 -6.49 22.48 17.41
N ALA A 25 -6.32 23.30 18.45
CA ALA A 25 -6.81 22.99 19.79
C ALA A 25 -8.34 23.09 19.93
N LEU A 26 -8.99 23.91 19.10
CA LEU A 26 -10.45 24.05 19.06
C LEU A 26 -11.15 22.95 18.26
N ARG A 27 -10.38 22.01 17.71
CA ARG A 27 -10.94 20.81 17.09
C ARG A 27 -11.72 20.03 18.15
N PRO A 28 -12.99 19.67 17.92
CA PRO A 28 -13.75 18.81 18.81
C PRO A 28 -12.99 17.50 19.10
N ALA A 29 -13.12 16.99 20.33
CA ALA A 29 -12.37 15.81 20.79
C ALA A 29 -12.66 14.57 19.94
N GLU A 30 -13.83 14.53 19.30
CA GLU A 30 -14.34 13.46 18.46
C GLU A 30 -13.73 13.45 17.05
N VAL A 31 -13.03 14.52 16.64
CA VAL A 31 -12.48 14.65 15.29
C VAL A 31 -11.01 14.21 15.26
N PHE A 32 -10.75 13.05 14.68
CA PHE A 32 -9.40 12.50 14.53
C PHE A 32 -8.75 12.93 13.20
N PRO A 33 -7.47 13.34 13.20
CA PRO A 33 -6.76 13.67 11.97
C PRO A 33 -6.45 12.38 11.20
N VAL A 34 -6.84 12.33 9.93
CA VAL A 34 -6.51 11.18 9.07
C VAL A 34 -5.01 11.12 8.82
N SER A 35 -4.40 9.96 9.06
CA SER A 35 -2.96 9.78 8.87
C SER A 35 -2.58 9.88 7.38
N PRO A 36 -1.42 10.45 7.02
CA PRO A 36 -0.97 10.49 5.62
C PRO A 36 -0.77 9.11 4.99
N ARG A 37 -0.54 8.06 5.80
CA ARG A 37 -0.38 6.68 5.34
C ARG A 37 -1.61 6.19 4.58
N ASN A 38 -2.79 6.65 5.00
CA ASN A 38 -4.09 6.23 4.44
C ASN A 38 -4.34 6.76 3.01
N HIS A 39 -3.51 7.67 2.49
CA HIS A 39 -3.77 8.34 1.20
C HIS A 39 -2.67 8.18 0.14
N LYS A 40 -1.55 7.53 0.46
CA LYS A 40 -0.35 7.57 -0.41
C LYS A 40 0.25 6.21 -0.77
N VAL A 41 -0.18 5.12 -0.15
CA VAL A 41 0.38 3.78 -0.40
C VAL A 41 -0.74 2.85 -0.82
N CYS A 42 -0.47 2.00 -1.81
CA CYS A 42 -1.36 0.92 -2.21
C CYS A 42 -1.45 -0.08 -1.04
N MET A 43 -2.62 -0.19 -0.40
CA MET A 43 -2.89 -1.15 0.67
C MET A 43 -3.35 -2.50 0.11
N CYS A 44 -2.76 -2.96 -1.00
CA CYS A 44 -3.11 -4.27 -1.55
C CYS A 44 -2.34 -5.38 -0.84
N MET A 45 -2.88 -6.60 -0.89
CA MET A 45 -2.23 -7.77 -0.29
C MET A 45 -0.80 -7.98 -0.79
N HIS A 46 -0.51 -7.65 -2.06
CA HIS A 46 0.82 -7.85 -2.64
C HIS A 46 1.88 -6.94 -2.01
N HIS A 47 1.57 -5.65 -1.77
CA HIS A 47 2.51 -4.74 -1.10
C HIS A 47 2.68 -5.12 0.37
N GLU A 48 1.57 -5.34 1.07
CA GLU A 48 1.59 -5.69 2.49
C GLU A 48 2.34 -6.99 2.76
N ASN A 49 2.15 -8.04 1.93
CA ASN A 49 2.84 -9.31 2.09
C ASN A 49 4.35 -9.18 1.88
N ILE A 50 4.77 -8.40 0.88
CA ILE A 50 6.19 -8.14 0.64
C ILE A 50 6.78 -7.36 1.81
N GLU A 51 6.12 -6.30 2.30
CA GLU A 51 6.61 -5.55 3.47
C GLU A 51 6.73 -6.42 4.73
N MET A 52 5.75 -7.30 5.00
CA MET A 52 5.82 -8.24 6.12
C MET A 52 6.98 -9.24 5.99
N LEU A 53 7.25 -9.72 4.77
CA LEU A 53 8.39 -10.57 4.49
C LEU A 53 9.71 -9.81 4.70
N LEU A 54 9.83 -8.59 4.18
CA LEU A 54 11.00 -7.73 4.36
C LEU A 54 11.27 -7.42 5.84
N ASP A 55 10.23 -7.18 6.63
CA ASP A 55 10.34 -6.98 8.07
C ASP A 55 10.84 -8.25 8.78
N CYS A 56 10.41 -9.44 8.35
CA CYS A 56 10.93 -10.70 8.86
C CYS A 56 12.42 -10.86 8.52
N LEU A 57 12.77 -10.68 7.25
CA LEU A 57 14.15 -10.77 6.77
C LEU A 57 15.06 -9.75 7.46
N ASN A 58 14.58 -8.54 7.75
CA ASN A 58 15.35 -7.52 8.49
C ASN A 58 15.47 -7.80 9.99
N LYS A 59 14.59 -8.61 10.59
CA LYS A 59 14.74 -9.02 11.99
C LYS A 59 15.79 -10.11 12.14
N ILE A 60 15.84 -11.02 11.18
CA ILE A 60 16.90 -12.02 11.13
C ILE A 60 18.21 -11.40 10.64
N ASN A 61 18.17 -10.38 9.77
CA ASN A 61 19.34 -9.69 9.21
C ASN A 61 19.91 -8.55 10.10
N LYS A 62 21.17 -8.67 10.53
CA LYS A 62 21.88 -7.86 11.52
C LYS A 62 23.08 -7.14 10.90
N THR A 63 23.50 -7.57 9.71
CA THR A 63 24.67 -7.04 9.01
C THR A 63 24.27 -6.03 7.94
N VAL A 64 23.26 -6.37 7.12
CA VAL A 64 22.80 -5.53 6.00
C VAL A 64 21.31 -5.31 6.09
N LYS A 65 20.90 -4.06 6.26
CA LYS A 65 19.48 -3.72 6.25
C LYS A 65 18.92 -3.78 4.82
N LEU A 66 17.94 -4.65 4.60
CA LEU A 66 17.12 -4.66 3.40
C LEU A 66 16.12 -3.49 3.43
N PRO A 67 15.64 -3.03 2.27
CA PRO A 67 14.53 -2.08 2.18
C PRO A 67 13.32 -2.49 3.02
N THR A 68 12.68 -1.50 3.63
CA THR A 68 11.48 -1.66 4.46
C THR A 68 10.18 -1.35 3.70
N ASN A 69 10.27 -1.02 2.42
CA ASN A 69 9.12 -0.74 1.58
C ASN A 69 9.21 -1.53 0.30
N ALA A 70 8.05 -2.01 -0.16
CA ALA A 70 8.01 -2.94 -1.28
C ALA A 70 8.41 -2.28 -2.61
N GLU A 71 8.16 -0.99 -2.82
CA GLU A 71 8.58 -0.31 -4.06
C GLU A 71 10.10 -0.23 -4.23
N THR A 72 10.83 0.10 -3.17
CA THR A 72 12.30 0.08 -3.16
C THR A 72 12.80 -1.34 -3.37
N ALA A 73 12.17 -2.33 -2.73
CA ALA A 73 12.52 -3.73 -2.93
C ALA A 73 12.36 -4.17 -4.41
N MET A 74 11.26 -3.77 -5.05
CA MET A 74 11.07 -4.02 -6.47
C MET A 74 12.19 -3.39 -7.29
N LYS A 75 12.51 -2.10 -7.07
CA LYS A 75 13.54 -1.38 -7.84
C LYS A 75 14.92 -2.01 -7.72
N GLU A 76 15.28 -2.53 -6.57
CA GLU A 76 16.60 -3.15 -6.36
C GLU A 76 16.70 -4.57 -6.94
N THR A 77 15.57 -5.22 -7.24
CA THR A 77 15.54 -6.57 -7.82
C THR A 77 15.39 -6.57 -9.34
N VAL A 78 15.17 -5.41 -9.97
CA VAL A 78 15.04 -5.24 -11.43
C VAL A 78 16.11 -4.28 -11.95
N CYS A 79 16.62 -4.52 -13.16
CA CYS A 79 17.58 -3.59 -13.79
C CYS A 79 16.93 -2.25 -14.16
N ASP A 80 15.70 -2.33 -14.70
CA ASP A 80 14.88 -1.17 -15.04
C ASP A 80 13.42 -1.44 -14.68
N ASN A 81 12.89 -0.67 -13.74
CA ASN A 81 11.50 -0.79 -13.28
C ASN A 81 10.47 -0.23 -14.28
N LYS A 82 10.91 0.38 -15.39
CA LYS A 82 10.07 0.78 -16.52
C LYS A 82 10.09 -0.24 -17.66
N SER A 83 10.94 -1.25 -17.58
CA SER A 83 11.02 -2.33 -18.56
C SER A 83 10.03 -3.43 -18.21
N LEU A 84 9.03 -3.65 -19.08
CA LEU A 84 8.10 -4.78 -18.95
C LEU A 84 8.86 -6.12 -18.91
N ASN A 85 9.98 -6.22 -19.64
CA ASN A 85 10.79 -7.44 -19.68
C ASN A 85 11.43 -7.75 -18.31
N CYS A 86 11.94 -6.71 -17.62
CA CYS A 86 12.48 -6.87 -16.27
C CYS A 86 11.37 -7.17 -15.25
N CYS A 87 10.26 -6.43 -15.29
CA CYS A 87 9.15 -6.63 -14.35
C CYS A 87 8.41 -7.96 -14.54
N LYS A 88 8.46 -8.55 -15.75
CA LYS A 88 8.01 -9.94 -16.02
C LYS A 88 9.03 -11.01 -15.62
N ARG A 89 10.21 -10.64 -15.12
CA ARG A 89 11.32 -11.55 -14.79
C ARG A 89 11.85 -12.34 -15.99
N ASN A 90 11.73 -11.80 -17.20
CA ASN A 90 12.31 -12.38 -18.42
C ASN A 90 13.76 -11.90 -18.68
N CYS A 91 14.27 -10.97 -17.87
CA CYS A 91 15.64 -10.49 -17.96
C CYS A 91 16.58 -11.44 -17.22
N LYS A 92 17.68 -11.84 -17.87
CA LYS A 92 18.69 -12.76 -17.31
C LYS A 92 19.63 -12.11 -16.29
N GLU A 93 19.69 -10.78 -16.28
CA GLU A 93 20.60 -10.02 -15.39
C GLU A 93 19.92 -9.60 -14.09
N CYS A 94 18.58 -9.45 -14.10
CA CYS A 94 17.84 -9.07 -12.91
C CYS A 94 17.46 -10.30 -12.08
N GLY A 95 17.26 -10.10 -10.78
CA GLY A 95 16.86 -11.18 -9.89
C GLY A 95 16.88 -10.74 -8.44
N VAL A 96 16.53 -11.68 -7.57
CA VAL A 96 16.55 -11.48 -6.11
C VAL A 96 17.77 -12.17 -5.48
N ASP A 97 18.60 -12.85 -6.27
CA ASP A 97 19.75 -13.61 -5.76
C ASP A 97 20.72 -12.72 -4.99
N SER A 98 20.98 -11.52 -5.49
CA SER A 98 21.85 -10.54 -4.81
C SER A 98 21.33 -10.17 -3.41
N TRP A 99 20.01 -10.20 -3.22
CA TRP A 99 19.37 -9.95 -1.93
C TRP A 99 19.41 -11.15 -1.01
N VAL A 100 19.06 -12.33 -1.53
CA VAL A 100 19.13 -13.57 -0.74
C VAL A 100 20.56 -13.83 -0.29
N ASN A 101 21.55 -13.57 -1.14
CA ASN A 101 22.95 -13.71 -0.77
C ASN A 101 23.37 -12.72 0.34
N LYS A 102 22.81 -11.50 0.37
CA LYS A 102 23.00 -10.57 1.51
C LYS A 102 22.41 -11.09 2.82
N VAL A 103 21.38 -11.93 2.76
CA VAL A 103 20.78 -12.59 3.94
C VAL A 103 21.58 -13.84 4.33
N LYS A 104 22.02 -14.65 3.35
CA LYS A 104 22.81 -15.88 3.57
C LYS A 104 24.21 -15.60 4.14
N ASN A 105 24.83 -14.45 3.85
CA ASN A 105 26.16 -14.06 4.38
C ASN A 105 26.16 -13.63 5.86
N PHE A 106 25.19 -14.11 6.64
CA PHE A 106 25.35 -14.23 8.07
C PHE A 106 26.50 -15.18 8.35
N ASP A 107 27.31 -14.88 9.36
CA ASP A 107 28.43 -15.68 9.87
C ASP A 107 28.41 -17.12 9.35
N GLU A 108 29.47 -17.55 8.62
CA GLU A 108 29.57 -18.84 7.89
C GLU A 108 29.22 -20.10 8.72
N ASN A 109 28.93 -19.93 10.01
CA ASN A 109 28.61 -20.96 10.99
C ASN A 109 27.13 -21.06 11.41
N ASP A 110 26.23 -20.10 11.12
CA ASP A 110 24.94 -20.03 11.86
C ASP A 110 23.63 -20.01 11.04
N LEU A 111 23.65 -19.86 9.71
CA LEU A 111 22.41 -19.97 8.90
C LEU A 111 22.49 -21.15 7.94
N GLU A 112 21.90 -22.27 8.36
CA GLU A 112 21.62 -23.38 7.46
C GLU A 112 20.64 -22.92 6.36
N GLU A 113 20.82 -23.41 5.14
CA GLU A 113 19.93 -23.14 4.00
C GLU A 113 18.45 -23.48 4.29
N TYR A 114 18.21 -24.28 5.32
CA TYR A 114 16.92 -24.72 5.83
C TYR A 114 16.44 -23.96 7.08
N MET A 115 17.02 -22.78 7.39
CA MET A 115 16.55 -21.97 8.51
C MET A 115 15.06 -21.64 8.33
N GLU A 116 14.27 -22.09 9.29
CA GLU A 116 12.85 -21.81 9.33
C GLU A 116 12.61 -20.36 9.76
N ILE A 117 11.90 -19.62 8.92
CA ILE A 117 11.41 -18.27 9.21
C ILE A 117 9.90 -18.29 9.32
N ASN A 118 9.37 -17.38 10.13
CA ASN A 118 7.93 -17.18 10.23
C ASN A 118 7.55 -15.71 10.15
N PHE A 119 6.48 -15.43 9.40
CA PHE A 119 5.97 -14.08 9.21
C PHE A 119 4.47 -14.12 8.92
N TYR A 120 3.82 -12.98 9.08
CA TYR A 120 2.42 -12.88 8.71
C TYR A 120 2.26 -12.65 7.21
N GLN A 121 1.26 -13.27 6.61
CA GLN A 121 0.88 -13.04 5.23
C GLN A 121 -0.66 -12.95 5.12
N TRP A 122 -1.14 -12.04 4.27
CA TRP A 122 -2.53 -12.00 3.85
C TRP A 122 -2.78 -13.01 2.73
N LYS A 123 -3.78 -13.88 2.92
CA LYS A 123 -4.25 -14.84 1.92
C LYS A 123 -5.76 -14.70 1.72
N GLN A 124 -6.21 -14.97 0.51
CA GLN A 124 -7.64 -15.08 0.21
C GLN A 124 -8.05 -16.55 0.40
N ILE A 125 -8.87 -16.80 1.42
CA ILE A 125 -9.37 -18.14 1.77
C ILE A 125 -10.89 -18.06 1.72
N GLU A 126 -11.50 -18.85 0.83
CA GLU A 126 -12.97 -18.89 0.65
C GLU A 126 -13.56 -17.49 0.38
N GLY A 127 -12.88 -16.70 -0.45
CA GLY A 127 -13.31 -15.33 -0.79
C GLY A 127 -13.07 -14.29 0.29
N LYS A 128 -12.55 -14.67 1.47
CA LYS A 128 -12.26 -13.76 2.58
C LYS A 128 -10.75 -13.54 2.72
N MET A 129 -10.36 -12.30 2.98
CA MET A 129 -8.98 -11.99 3.35
C MET A 129 -8.72 -12.42 4.79
N LYS A 130 -7.75 -13.30 5.00
CA LYS A 130 -7.28 -13.75 6.31
C LYS A 130 -5.79 -13.47 6.43
N LYS A 131 -5.36 -13.08 7.63
CA LYS A 131 -3.95 -12.90 7.97
C LYS A 131 -3.51 -14.15 8.73
N GLU A 132 -2.53 -14.87 8.19
CA GLU A 132 -2.04 -16.11 8.76
C GLU A 132 -0.54 -16.04 8.98
N ILE A 133 -0.03 -16.82 9.94
CA ILE A 133 1.41 -17.02 10.11
C ILE A 133 1.84 -18.08 9.12
N ILE A 134 2.79 -17.74 8.26
CA ILE A 134 3.45 -18.67 7.36
C ILE A 134 4.78 -19.04 7.95
N VAL A 135 5.07 -20.33 7.92
CA VAL A 135 6.34 -20.93 8.32
C VAL A 135 6.96 -21.49 7.06
N CYS A 136 8.15 -21.02 6.69
CA CYS A 136 8.84 -21.47 5.49
C CYS A 136 10.36 -21.33 5.64
N ASP A 137 11.13 -21.85 4.70
CA ASP A 137 12.57 -21.62 4.62
C ASP A 137 12.91 -20.33 3.82
N LEU A 138 14.20 -20.00 3.76
CA LEU A 138 14.72 -18.87 3.00
C LEU A 138 14.55 -19.03 1.48
N GLN A 139 14.50 -20.27 0.98
CA GLN A 139 14.32 -20.56 -0.43
C GLN A 139 12.89 -20.26 -0.87
N HIS A 140 11.90 -20.55 -0.04
CA HIS A 140 10.52 -20.18 -0.30
C HIS A 140 10.30 -18.66 -0.16
N ALA A 141 10.95 -18.02 0.81
CA ALA A 141 10.96 -16.55 0.91
C ALA A 141 11.49 -15.88 -0.36
N LYS A 142 12.53 -16.47 -0.97
CA LYS A 142 13.06 -16.03 -2.26
C LYS A 142 12.02 -16.14 -3.37
N GLU A 143 11.28 -17.25 -3.44
CA GLU A 143 10.23 -17.46 -4.44
C GLU A 143 9.13 -16.39 -4.33
N GLU A 144 8.68 -16.09 -3.11
CA GLU A 144 7.70 -15.04 -2.83
C GLU A 144 8.19 -13.64 -3.28
N LEU A 145 9.49 -13.33 -3.14
CA LEU A 145 10.10 -12.09 -3.67
C LEU A 145 10.23 -12.10 -5.19
N THR A 146 10.49 -13.26 -5.81
CA THR A 146 10.55 -13.39 -7.28
C THR A 146 9.19 -13.38 -7.96
N SER A 147 8.11 -13.55 -7.18
CA SER A 147 6.74 -13.57 -7.66
C SER A 147 6.38 -12.32 -8.48
N LEU A 148 5.17 -12.33 -9.06
CA LEU A 148 4.65 -11.28 -9.93
C LEU A 148 4.46 -9.90 -9.26
N PHE A 149 5.02 -9.67 -8.06
CA PHE A 149 5.02 -8.38 -7.40
C PHE A 149 5.63 -7.26 -8.28
N ALA A 150 6.75 -7.52 -8.96
CA ALA A 150 7.36 -6.52 -9.84
C ALA A 150 6.41 -6.15 -11.01
N LEU A 151 5.71 -7.13 -11.56
CA LEU A 151 4.70 -6.92 -12.60
C LEU A 151 3.47 -6.19 -12.05
N HIS A 152 3.03 -6.49 -10.83
CA HIS A 152 1.94 -5.81 -10.14
C HIS A 152 2.23 -4.31 -10.01
N VAL A 153 3.39 -3.95 -9.46
CA VAL A 153 3.79 -2.54 -9.30
C VAL A 153 3.91 -1.85 -10.66
N TYR A 154 4.54 -2.51 -11.63
CA TYR A 154 4.64 -1.99 -13.00
C TYR A 154 3.26 -1.70 -13.60
N THR A 155 2.34 -2.65 -13.50
CA THR A 155 0.99 -2.54 -14.09
C THR A 155 0.21 -1.41 -13.44
N ALA A 156 0.22 -1.31 -12.11
CA ALA A 156 -0.44 -0.23 -11.39
C ALA A 156 0.12 1.16 -11.78
N GLN A 157 1.45 1.28 -11.89
CA GLN A 157 2.09 2.52 -12.30
C GLN A 157 1.77 2.88 -13.76
N LYS A 158 1.76 1.90 -14.67
CA LYS A 158 1.39 2.11 -16.08
C LYS A 158 -0.07 2.51 -16.24
N GLN A 159 -0.99 1.84 -15.55
CA GLN A 159 -2.41 2.18 -15.56
C GLN A 159 -2.65 3.60 -15.04
N LEU A 160 -1.98 3.99 -13.95
CA LEU A 160 -2.07 5.35 -13.41
C LEU A 160 -1.51 6.40 -14.39
N ALA A 161 -0.39 6.10 -15.05
CA ALA A 161 0.20 7.00 -16.04
C ALA A 161 -0.72 7.17 -17.26
N GLU A 162 -1.27 6.07 -17.77
CA GLU A 162 -2.21 6.08 -18.89
C GLU A 162 -3.49 6.85 -18.54
N PHE A 163 -4.05 6.61 -17.34
CA PHE A 163 -5.21 7.34 -16.87
C PHE A 163 -4.96 8.86 -16.81
N LYS A 164 -3.79 9.29 -16.30
CA LYS A 164 -3.40 10.71 -16.30
C LYS A 164 -3.32 11.27 -17.72
N TYR A 165 -2.68 10.53 -18.63
CA TYR A 165 -2.57 10.92 -20.04
C TYR A 165 -3.94 11.09 -20.69
N LEU A 166 -4.84 10.12 -20.52
CA LEU A 166 -6.21 10.17 -21.05
C LEU A 166 -6.99 11.37 -20.52
N LYS A 167 -6.84 11.67 -19.22
CA LYS A 167 -7.48 12.82 -18.57
C LYS A 167 -6.96 14.16 -19.11
N GLU A 168 -5.65 14.28 -19.30
CA GLU A 168 -5.01 15.50 -19.83
C GLU A 168 -5.35 15.73 -21.32
N ASN A 169 -5.53 14.64 -22.08
CA ASN A 169 -5.81 14.66 -23.52
C ASN A 169 -7.28 14.38 -23.86
N LEU A 170 -8.19 14.61 -22.91
CA LEU A 170 -9.61 14.34 -23.10
C LEU A 170 -10.20 15.22 -24.21
N LYS A 171 -10.80 14.58 -25.22
CA LYS A 171 -11.43 15.26 -26.36
C LYS A 171 -12.82 15.75 -25.99
N VAL A 172 -13.24 16.85 -26.62
CA VAL A 172 -14.63 17.32 -26.57
C VAL A 172 -15.56 16.21 -27.07
N GLY A 173 -16.67 15.99 -26.37
CA GLY A 173 -17.62 14.91 -26.65
C GLY A 173 -17.21 13.53 -26.13
N HIS A 174 -16.01 13.37 -25.57
CA HIS A 174 -15.60 12.16 -24.87
C HIS A 174 -15.70 12.35 -23.35
N ILE A 175 -15.99 11.27 -22.63
CA ILE A 175 -16.02 11.24 -21.17
C ILE A 175 -15.11 10.13 -20.64
N ILE A 176 -14.59 10.33 -19.43
CA ILE A 176 -13.93 9.29 -18.65
C ILE A 176 -14.75 9.08 -17.39
N ILE A 177 -15.19 7.84 -17.17
CA ILE A 177 -15.88 7.43 -15.96
C ILE A 177 -14.86 6.69 -15.09
N HIS A 178 -14.57 7.23 -13.92
CA HIS A 178 -13.69 6.62 -12.93
C HIS A 178 -14.53 6.18 -11.74
N GLU A 179 -14.73 4.87 -11.67
CA GLU A 179 -15.51 4.22 -10.62
C GLU A 179 -14.60 3.61 -9.56
N TYR A 180 -15.01 3.69 -8.30
CA TYR A 180 -14.34 3.07 -7.18
C TYR A 180 -15.38 2.54 -6.19
N PHE A 181 -15.20 1.30 -5.76
CA PHE A 181 -15.95 0.73 -4.64
C PHE A 181 -15.15 0.99 -3.37
N VAL A 182 -15.67 1.83 -2.48
CA VAL A 182 -15.07 2.01 -1.16
C VAL A 182 -15.46 0.82 -0.28
N GLU A 183 -14.54 0.43 0.61
CA GLU A 183 -14.72 -0.59 1.64
C GLU A 183 -16.08 -0.50 2.33
N ASN A 184 -16.64 -1.66 2.72
CA ASN A 184 -17.91 -1.75 3.45
C ASN A 184 -17.85 -0.85 4.70
N PHE A 185 -18.52 0.29 4.65
CA PHE A 185 -18.60 1.19 5.78
C PHE A 185 -19.54 0.57 6.80
N THR A 186 -18.99 0.22 7.96
CA THR A 186 -19.79 -0.28 9.07
C THR A 186 -20.39 0.91 9.79
N ILE A 187 -21.73 1.00 9.81
CA ILE A 187 -22.44 2.02 10.56
C ILE A 187 -22.36 1.63 12.04
N LYS A 188 -21.48 2.30 12.78
CA LYS A 188 -21.39 2.20 14.24
C LYS A 188 -21.96 3.44 14.88
N GLN A 189 -22.79 3.27 15.89
CA GLN A 189 -23.28 4.40 16.67
C GLN A 189 -22.22 4.76 17.72
N GLN A 190 -21.99 6.06 17.91
CA GLN A 190 -21.08 6.51 18.96
C GLN A 190 -21.68 6.16 20.33
N GLY A 191 -20.95 5.39 21.14
CA GLY A 191 -21.46 4.87 22.42
C GLY A 191 -22.36 3.64 22.29
N GLU A 192 -22.25 2.88 21.19
CA GLU A 192 -23.03 1.64 21.01
C GLU A 192 -22.83 0.66 22.18
N ILE A 193 -23.93 0.12 22.69
CA ILE A 193 -23.87 -0.96 23.68
C ILE A 193 -23.26 -2.23 23.05
N MET A 194 -22.63 -3.08 23.85
CA MET A 194 -21.95 -4.30 23.38
C MET A 194 -22.84 -5.19 22.50
N ALA A 195 -24.15 -5.24 22.74
CA ALA A 195 -25.08 -6.03 21.93
C ALA A 195 -25.23 -5.49 20.49
N ALA A 196 -25.17 -4.17 20.30
CA ALA A 196 -25.24 -3.55 18.97
C ALA A 196 -23.94 -3.76 18.16
N HIS A 197 -22.80 -3.92 18.85
CA HIS A 197 -21.50 -4.20 18.22
C HIS A 197 -21.50 -5.48 17.37
N TRP A 198 -22.25 -6.50 17.80
CA TRP A 198 -22.37 -7.79 17.11
C TRP A 198 -23.36 -7.77 15.96
N ASN A 199 -24.18 -6.71 15.83
CA ASN A 199 -25.24 -6.61 14.83
C ASN A 199 -25.09 -5.34 13.97
N SER A 200 -23.90 -5.15 13.41
CA SER A 200 -23.56 -3.94 12.66
C SER A 200 -24.06 -3.98 11.21
N THR A 201 -24.72 -2.90 10.78
CA THR A 201 -25.15 -2.72 9.38
C THR A 201 -23.97 -2.22 8.57
N GLN A 202 -23.67 -2.93 7.48
CA GLN A 202 -22.65 -2.51 6.52
C GLN A 202 -23.30 -1.89 5.29
N VAL A 203 -22.73 -0.79 4.80
CA VAL A 203 -23.12 -0.16 3.53
C VAL A 203 -21.94 -0.12 2.57
N ILE A 204 -22.19 -0.37 1.30
CA ILE A 204 -21.22 -0.20 0.23
C ILE A 204 -21.36 1.24 -0.29
N LEU A 205 -20.27 1.98 -0.31
CA LEU A 205 -20.24 3.29 -0.97
C LEU A 205 -19.65 3.11 -2.37
N PHE A 206 -20.51 3.25 -3.38
CA PHE A 206 -20.10 3.36 -4.77
C PHE A 206 -19.80 4.81 -5.09
N THR A 207 -18.56 5.11 -5.47
CA THR A 207 -18.17 6.45 -5.93
C THR A 207 -17.84 6.42 -7.40
N CYS A 208 -18.38 7.40 -8.13
CA CYS A 208 -18.14 7.57 -9.56
C CYS A 208 -17.78 9.03 -9.84
N ILE A 209 -16.68 9.26 -10.53
CA ILE A 209 -16.23 10.57 -10.97
C ILE A 209 -16.25 10.58 -12.50
N VAL A 210 -16.99 11.53 -13.07
CA VAL A 210 -17.06 11.73 -14.53
C VAL A 210 -16.20 12.93 -14.90
N TYR A 211 -15.20 12.71 -15.75
CA TYR A 211 -14.42 13.76 -16.38
C TYR A 211 -14.94 14.01 -17.79
N TYR A 212 -15.13 15.28 -18.15
CA TYR A 212 -15.56 15.73 -19.47
C TYR A 212 -14.88 17.08 -19.78
N LYS A 213 -14.80 17.41 -21.06
CA LYS A 213 -14.26 18.69 -21.54
C LYS A 213 -15.39 19.53 -22.14
N ASN A 214 -15.59 20.73 -21.59
CA ASN A 214 -16.54 21.71 -22.12
C ASN A 214 -16.06 22.28 -23.45
N ASN A 215 -17.02 22.70 -24.28
CA ASN A 215 -16.80 23.46 -25.51
C ASN A 215 -16.17 24.82 -25.22
#